data_AF-A0A392SYV3-F1
#
_entry.id   AF-A0A392SYV3-F1
#
_cell.length_a   1.000
_cell.length_b   1.000
_cell.length_c   1.000
_cell.angle_alpha   90.00
_cell.angle_beta   90.00
_cell.angle_gamma   90.00
#
_symmetry.space_group_name_H-M   'P 1'
#
loop_
_entity.id
_entity.type
_entity.pdbx_description
1 polymer ?
#
loop_
_entity_poly.entity_id
_entity_poly.type
_entity_poly.pdbx_seq_one_letter_code
_entity_poly.pdbx_strand_id
1 'polypeptide(L)' 'MNDIAVKGPCKAPIEIQVDGTIQAPENPDELNDAYEWVKIQYVDFLTLSGKGVFD' A
#
# COMPACT_ATOMS: atom_id res chain seq x y z
N MET A 1 6.29 10.17 8.71
CA MET A 1 5.92 9.86 7.31
C MET A 1 4.40 9.68 7.26
N ASN A 2 3.71 10.05 6.18
CA ASN A 2 2.25 9.89 6.09
C ASN A 2 1.92 8.44 5.69
N ASP A 3 1.01 7.79 6.39
CA ASP A 3 0.52 6.44 6.10
C ASP A 3 -0.24 6.41 4.76
N ILE A 4 0.02 5.37 3.93
CA ILE A 4 -0.71 5.17 2.67
C ILE A 4 -1.78 4.12 2.89
N ALA A 5 -3.04 4.56 3.01
CA ALA A 5 -4.20 3.69 3.13
C ALA A 5 -5.03 3.73 1.83
N VAL A 6 -5.06 2.62 1.09
CA VAL A 6 -5.94 2.44 -0.06
C VAL A 6 -7.19 1.71 0.40
N LYS A 7 -8.29 2.45 0.54
CA LYS A 7 -9.60 1.92 0.95
C LYS A 7 -10.56 1.92 -0.23
N GLY A 8 -11.08 0.77 -0.61
CA GLY A 8 -12.11 0.66 -1.63
C GLY A 8 -13.48 1.09 -1.09
N PRO A 9 -14.17 2.08 -1.70
CA PRO A 9 -15.59 2.34 -1.39
C PRO A 9 -16.52 1.33 -2.10
N CYS A 10 -15.99 0.55 -3.04
CA CYS A 10 -16.71 -0.38 -3.91
C CYS A 10 -15.81 -1.58 -4.23
N LYS A 11 -16.37 -2.79 -4.17
CA LYS A 11 -15.72 -4.09 -4.45
C LYS A 11 -15.41 -4.35 -5.94
N ALA A 12 -15.34 -3.29 -6.75
CA ALA A 12 -14.95 -3.41 -8.14
C ALA A 12 -13.46 -3.81 -8.25
N PRO A 13 -13.03 -4.45 -9.34
CA PRO A 13 -11.61 -4.74 -9.56
C PRO A 13 -10.76 -3.47 -9.50
N ILE A 14 -9.67 -3.56 -8.74
CA ILE A 14 -8.72 -2.46 -8.54
C ILE A 14 -7.37 -2.92 -9.06
N GLU A 15 -6.71 -2.08 -9.84
CA GLU A 15 -5.33 -2.29 -10.24
C GLU A 15 -4.42 -1.25 -9.58
N ILE A 16 -3.35 -1.72 -8.95
CA ILE A 16 -2.26 -0.89 -8.43
C ILE A 16 -1.03 -1.21 -9.28
N GLN A 17 -0.52 -0.20 -9.99
CA GLN A 17 0.72 -0.31 -10.76
C GLN A 17 1.88 0.32 -9.98
N VAL A 18 2.92 -0.45 -9.71
CA VAL A 18 4.13 -0.01 -9.00
C VAL A 18 5.32 -0.19 -9.92
N ASP A 19 5.93 0.92 -10.35
CA ASP A 19 7.11 0.90 -11.22
C ASP A 19 8.39 1.40 -10.53
N GLY A 20 8.28 1.98 -9.33
CA GLY A 20 9.40 2.45 -8.51
C GLY A 20 9.55 1.67 -7.21
N THR A 21 10.34 2.19 -6.27
CA THR A 21 10.50 1.59 -4.95
C THR A 21 9.59 2.29 -3.94
N ILE A 22 8.73 1.52 -3.28
CA ILE A 22 7.96 1.97 -2.12
C ILE A 22 8.74 1.51 -0.89
N GLN A 23 9.46 2.45 -0.28
CA GLN A 23 10.36 2.18 0.85
C GLN A 23 9.58 2.24 2.17
N ALA A 24 9.70 1.20 2.98
CA ALA A 24 9.29 1.19 4.37
C ALA A 24 10.15 2.17 5.18
N PRO A 25 9.58 2.89 6.16
CA PRO A 25 10.36 3.74 7.03
C PRO A 25 11.38 2.91 7.82
N GLU A 26 12.62 3.41 7.90
CA GLU A 26 13.70 2.76 8.66
C GLU A 26 13.38 2.69 10.16
N ASN A 27 12.68 3.71 10.67
CA ASN A 27 12.25 3.78 12.05
C ASN A 27 10.76 3.40 12.18
N PRO A 28 10.42 2.28 12.85
CA PRO A 28 9.04 1.86 13.08
C PRO A 28 8.18 2.90 13.80
N ASP A 29 8.78 3.78 14.63
CA ASP A 29 8.04 4.85 15.31
C ASP A 29 7.46 5.87 14.33
N GLU A 30 8.00 5.96 13.11
CA GLU A 30 7.49 6.85 12.06
C GLU A 30 6.16 6.39 11.46
N LEU A 31 5.74 5.16 11.78
CA LEU A 31 4.46 4.62 11.38
C LEU A 31 3.29 5.14 12.22
N ASN A 32 3.52 5.99 13.24
CA ASN A 32 2.48 6.63 14.05
C ASN A 32 1.41 5.63 14.54
N ASP A 33 1.85 4.57 15.24
CA ASP A 33 1.02 3.45 15.72
C ASP A 33 0.36 2.58 14.63
N ALA A 34 0.63 2.84 13.34
CA ALA A 34 0.27 1.91 12.28
C ALA A 34 1.22 0.69 12.31
N TYR A 35 0.70 -0.49 12.65
CA TYR A 35 1.46 -1.74 12.61
C TYR A 35 1.89 -2.16 11.19
N GLU A 36 1.25 -1.61 10.17
CA GLU A 36 1.51 -1.90 8.77
C GLU A 36 1.80 -0.61 8.00
N TRP A 37 2.88 -0.61 7.23
CA TRP A 37 3.36 0.54 6.46
C TRP A 37 2.67 0.68 5.09
N VAL A 38 2.08 -0.41 4.56
CA VAL A 38 1.14 -0.40 3.44
C VAL A 38 -0.11 -1.17 3.83
N LYS A 39 -1.30 -0.56 3.67
CA LYS A 39 -2.59 -1.21 3.91
C LYS A 39 -3.51 -1.07 2.71
N ILE A 40 -3.91 -2.22 2.15
CA ILE A 40 -4.95 -2.31 1.13
C ILE A 40 -6.14 -3.03 1.77
N GLN A 41 -7.25 -2.33 1.97
CA GLN A 41 -8.37 -2.83 2.77
C GLN A 41 -9.71 -2.65 2.04
N TYR A 42 -10.63 -3.58 2.31
CA TYR A 42 -12.00 -3.57 1.77
C TYR A 42 -12.04 -3.64 0.23
N VAL A 43 -11.17 -4.45 -0.37
CA VAL A 43 -11.08 -4.63 -1.83
C VAL A 43 -11.39 -6.08 -2.25
N ASP A 44 -12.00 -6.24 -3.42
CA ASP A 44 -12.14 -7.53 -4.14
C ASP A 44 -11.43 -7.38 -5.51
N PHE A 45 -10.92 -8.48 -6.07
CA PHE A 45 -10.26 -8.50 -7.39
C PHE A 45 -9.11 -7.48 -7.55
N LEU A 46 -8.19 -7.45 -6.57
CA LEU A 46 -6.98 -6.63 -6.64
C LEU A 46 -5.96 -7.23 -7.61
N THR A 47 -5.51 -6.42 -8.57
CA THR A 47 -4.35 -6.68 -9.43
C THR A 47 -3.19 -5.79 -8.99
N LEU A 48 -2.02 -6.38 -8.78
CA LEU A 48 -0.77 -5.65 -8.57
C LEU A 48 0.09 -5.87 -9.82
N SER A 49 0.50 -4.78 -10.48
CA SER A 49 1.27 -4.81 -11.73
C SER A 49 2.46 -3.84 -11.67
N GLY A 50 3.30 -3.87 -12.71
CA GLY A 50 4.50 -3.05 -12.81
C GLY A 50 5.80 -3.82 -12.50
N LYS A 51 6.91 -3.08 -12.47
CA LYS A 51 8.28 -3.64 -12.28
C LYS A 51 8.99 -3.13 -11.01
N GLY A 52 8.26 -2.42 -10.17
CA GLY A 52 8.77 -1.80 -8.95
C GLY A 52 8.95 -2.77 -7.80
N VAL A 53 9.32 -2.23 -6.64
CA VAL A 53 9.68 -2.99 -5.43
C VAL A 53 9.01 -2.37 -4.21
N PHE A 54 8.54 -3.21 -3.29
CA PHE A 54 8.23 -2.83 -1.93
C PHE A 54 9.45 -3.22 -1.09
N ASP A 55 10.18 -2.23 -0.59
CA ASP A 55 11.47 -2.40 0.10
C ASP A 55 11.33 -2.06 1.59
#